data_AF-A0A4V1UBU7-F1
#
_entry.id   AF-A0A4V1UBU7-F1
#
_cell.length_a   1.000
_cell.length_b   1.000
_cell.length_c   1.000
_cell.angle_alpha   90.00
_cell.angle_beta   90.00
_cell.angle_gamma   90.00
#
_symmetry.space_group_name_H-M   'P 1'
#
loop_
_entity.id
_entity.type
_entity.pdbx_description
1 polymer ?
#
loop_
_entity_poly.entity_id
_entity_poly.type
_entity_poly.pdbx_seq_one_letter_code
_entity_poly.pdbx_strand_id
1 'polypeptide(L)'
;MAGKDKVLKINERAYICAMQELINAVSQLYQSWCGQEPAGVDVIQQSGSDRRYFRLHGADGKTVIGTHGLNVQENEAFIYFSGHFHKKGLSVPEVVAVSYDKTVYLQKDFGDVSLINILEEKGYVPEVYELFKESLYQLARLQVKGDEGLN
;
A
#
# COMPACT_ATOMS: atom_id res chain seq x y z
N MET A 1 -34.81 13.05 -20.97
CA MET A 1 -33.38 13.36 -20.75
C MET A 1 -33.03 13.73 -19.31
N ALA A 2 -33.93 14.30 -18.50
CA ALA A 2 -33.66 14.67 -17.09
C ALA A 2 -33.35 13.53 -16.10
N GLY A 3 -33.60 12.27 -16.46
CA GLY A 3 -33.38 11.11 -15.57
C GLY A 3 -31.93 10.62 -15.51
N LYS A 4 -31.17 10.72 -16.61
CA LYS A 4 -29.77 10.24 -16.66
C LYS A 4 -28.82 11.14 -15.87
N ASP A 5 -28.98 12.46 -15.97
CA ASP A 5 -28.15 13.44 -15.26
C ASP A 5 -28.36 13.41 -13.74
N LYS A 6 -29.58 13.09 -13.29
CA LYS A 6 -29.90 12.95 -11.87
C LYS A 6 -29.28 11.69 -11.27
N VAL A 7 -29.30 10.57 -12.01
CA VAL A 7 -28.65 9.30 -11.61
C VAL A 7 -27.12 9.45 -11.60
N LEU A 8 -26.54 10.13 -12.60
CA LEU A 8 -25.10 10.42 -12.63
C LEU A 8 -24.63 11.23 -11.41
N LYS A 9 -25.35 12.29 -11.05
CA LYS A 9 -25.04 13.10 -9.86
C LYS A 9 -25.22 12.35 -8.53
N ILE A 10 -26.17 11.43 -8.45
CA ILE A 10 -26.38 10.59 -7.26
C ILE A 10 -25.21 9.60 -7.10
N ASN A 11 -24.77 8.98 -8.21
CA ASN A 11 -23.66 8.05 -8.21
C ASN A 11 -22.32 8.73 -7.87
N GLU A 12 -22.11 9.96 -8.35
CA GLU A 12 -20.93 10.77 -8.03
C GLU A 12 -20.88 11.14 -6.53
N ARG A 13 -22.01 11.55 -5.95
CA ARG A 13 -22.09 11.81 -4.50
C ARG A 13 -21.87 10.56 -3.67
N ALA A 14 -22.46 9.43 -4.05
CA ALA A 14 -22.27 8.17 -3.35
C ALA A 14 -20.80 7.74 -3.38
N TYR A 15 -20.13 7.90 -4.52
CA TYR A 15 -18.70 7.62 -4.66
C TYR A 15 -17.83 8.54 -3.78
N ILE A 16 -18.12 9.84 -3.74
CA ILE A 16 -17.40 10.79 -2.89
C ILE A 16 -17.57 10.43 -1.41
N CYS A 17 -18.80 10.14 -0.95
CA CYS A 17 -19.03 9.70 0.43
C CYS A 17 -18.27 8.41 0.76
N ALA A 18 -18.37 7.39 -0.11
CA ALA A 18 -17.67 6.13 0.10
C ALA A 18 -16.15 6.33 0.16
N MET A 19 -15.58 7.16 -0.72
CA MET A 19 -14.15 7.50 -0.68
C MET A 19 -13.76 8.18 0.63
N GLN A 20 -14.59 9.10 1.10
CA GLN A 20 -14.33 9.84 2.33
C GLN A 20 -14.33 8.90 3.55
N GLU A 21 -15.20 7.90 3.59
CA GLU A 21 -15.20 6.87 4.65
C GLU A 21 -13.88 6.10 4.67
N LEU A 22 -13.35 5.70 3.50
CA LEU A 22 -12.07 5.02 3.41
C LEU A 22 -10.91 5.90 3.88
N ILE A 23 -10.89 7.17 3.46
CA ILE A 23 -9.87 8.15 3.88
C ILE A 23 -9.93 8.33 5.40
N ASN A 24 -11.13 8.50 5.97
CA ASN A 24 -11.30 8.64 7.40
C ASN A 24 -10.78 7.41 8.15
N ALA A 25 -11.04 6.20 7.65
CA ALA A 25 -10.60 4.96 8.29
C ALA A 25 -9.06 4.86 8.34
N VAL A 26 -8.36 5.17 7.24
CA VAL A 26 -6.88 5.16 7.24
C VAL A 26 -6.29 6.29 8.07
N SER A 27 -6.90 7.48 8.07
CA SER A 27 -6.45 8.62 8.89
C SER A 27 -6.62 8.34 10.39
N GLN A 28 -7.73 7.71 10.79
CA GLN A 28 -7.94 7.28 12.18
C GLN A 28 -6.88 6.28 12.63
N LEU A 29 -6.56 5.28 11.80
CA LEU A 29 -5.51 4.32 12.13
C LEU A 29 -4.15 5.03 12.24
N TYR A 30 -3.84 5.94 11.32
CA TYR A 30 -2.61 6.75 11.37
C TYR A 30 -2.50 7.56 12.65
N GLN A 31 -3.55 8.30 13.02
CA GLN A 31 -3.58 9.07 14.25
C GLN A 31 -3.43 8.18 15.48
N SER A 32 -4.06 7.01 15.52
CA SER A 32 -3.91 6.08 16.63
C SER A 32 -2.48 5.53 16.77
N TRP A 33 -1.75 5.41 15.66
CA TRP A 33 -0.41 4.86 15.61
C TRP A 33 0.67 5.89 16.00
N CYS A 34 0.62 7.10 15.44
CA CYS A 34 1.66 8.12 15.65
C CYS A 34 1.24 9.29 16.55
N GLY A 35 -0.04 9.35 16.96
CA GLY A 35 -0.59 10.37 17.85
C GLY A 35 -0.93 11.70 17.16
N GLN A 36 -0.81 11.81 15.84
CA GLN A 36 -1.06 13.02 15.07
C GLN A 36 -1.92 12.74 13.85
N GLU A 37 -2.73 13.71 13.44
CA GLU A 37 -3.43 13.65 12.15
C GLU A 37 -2.41 13.67 10.99
N PRO A 38 -2.70 12.99 9.86
CA PRO A 38 -1.87 13.13 8.68
C PRO A 38 -1.95 14.58 8.15
N ALA A 39 -0.81 15.13 7.74
CA ALA A 39 -0.71 16.43 7.09
C ALA A 39 -1.38 16.44 5.70
N GLY A 40 -1.54 15.27 5.08
CA GLY A 40 -2.21 15.08 3.80
C GLY A 40 -2.45 13.60 3.50
N VAL A 41 -3.40 13.33 2.62
CA VAL A 41 -3.73 11.98 2.17
C VAL A 41 -3.92 11.98 0.66
N ASP A 42 -3.07 11.25 -0.06
CA ASP A 42 -3.20 11.04 -1.51
C ASP A 42 -3.84 9.70 -1.79
N VAL A 43 -4.76 9.66 -2.76
CA VAL A 43 -5.34 8.41 -3.25
C VAL A 43 -4.41 7.81 -4.29
N ILE A 44 -3.94 6.59 -4.05
CA ILE A 44 -3.14 5.84 -5.03
C ILE A 44 -4.10 5.09 -5.95
N GLN A 45 -3.84 5.14 -7.26
CA GLN A 45 -4.63 4.42 -8.25
C GLN A 45 -4.62 2.91 -7.98
N GLN A 46 -5.79 2.30 -8.04
CA GLN A 46 -5.99 0.88 -7.79
C GLN A 46 -5.37 0.05 -8.92
N SER A 47 -4.68 -1.04 -8.55
CA SER A 47 -4.11 -2.00 -9.50
C SER A 47 -4.58 -3.42 -9.17
N GLY A 48 -5.59 -3.90 -9.90
CA GLY A 48 -5.98 -5.32 -9.98
C GLY A 48 -6.51 -6.01 -8.72
N SER A 49 -6.46 -5.38 -7.54
CA SER A 49 -6.99 -5.89 -6.26
C SER A 49 -8.17 -5.03 -5.80
N ASP A 50 -9.09 -5.57 -4.99
CA ASP A 50 -10.17 -4.83 -4.32
C ASP A 50 -9.65 -3.87 -3.22
N ARG A 51 -8.36 -3.95 -2.89
CA ARG A 51 -7.71 -3.05 -1.92
C ARG A 51 -7.57 -1.63 -2.47
N ARG A 52 -7.80 -0.67 -1.57
CA ARG A 52 -7.61 0.75 -1.80
C ARG A 52 -6.40 1.23 -1.02
N TYR A 53 -5.51 1.95 -1.70
CA TYR A 53 -4.26 2.42 -1.13
C TYR A 53 -4.26 3.94 -1.05
N PHE A 54 -3.69 4.46 0.03
CA PHE A 54 -3.61 5.87 0.35
C PHE A 54 -2.20 6.17 0.84
N ARG A 55 -1.58 7.23 0.35
CA ARG A 55 -0.33 7.73 0.92
C ARG A 55 -0.67 8.77 1.97
N LEU A 56 -0.31 8.51 3.22
CA LEU A 56 -0.49 9.45 4.33
C LEU A 56 0.83 10.15 4.60
N HIS A 57 0.78 11.48 4.67
CA HIS A 57 1.93 12.35 4.90
C HIS A 57 1.99 12.76 6.36
N GLY A 58 3.13 12.54 7.00
CA GLY A 58 3.41 13.07 8.33
C GLY A 58 3.89 14.52 8.27
N ALA A 59 3.71 15.24 9.38
CA ALA A 59 4.21 16.61 9.52
C ALA A 59 5.75 16.71 9.45
N ASP A 60 6.45 15.59 9.68
CA ASP A 60 7.90 15.46 9.54
C ASP A 60 8.36 15.15 8.10
N GLY A 61 7.44 15.11 7.13
CA GLY A 61 7.71 14.82 5.73
C GLY A 61 7.88 13.34 5.40
N LYS A 62 7.74 12.43 6.38
CA LYS A 62 7.71 10.99 6.10
C LYS A 62 6.34 10.55 5.63
N THR A 63 6.30 9.42 4.94
CA THR A 63 5.05 8.85 4.42
C THR A 63 4.88 7.40 4.85
N VAL A 64 3.62 6.98 4.93
CA VAL A 64 3.21 5.58 5.07
C VAL A 64 2.06 5.30 4.10
N ILE A 65 1.92 4.03 3.70
CA ILE A 65 0.80 3.60 2.87
C ILE A 65 -0.28 3.02 3.78
N GLY A 66 -1.44 3.66 3.80
CA GLY A 66 -2.66 3.11 4.36
C GLY A 66 -3.36 2.23 3.33
N THR A 67 -3.73 1.02 3.75
CA THR A 67 -4.47 0.09 2.92
C THR A 67 -5.82 -0.18 3.56
N HIS A 68 -6.88 -0.11 2.76
CA HIS A 68 -8.21 -0.54 3.14
C HIS A 68 -8.66 -1.69 2.23
N GLY A 69 -9.01 -2.83 2.82
CA GLY A 69 -9.48 -4.02 2.07
C GLY A 69 -10.58 -4.74 2.84
N LEU A 70 -11.67 -5.08 2.16
CA LEU A 70 -12.82 -5.76 2.78
C LEU A 70 -12.59 -7.27 2.98
N ASN A 71 -11.63 -7.86 2.27
CA ASN A 71 -11.26 -9.26 2.44
C ASN A 71 -10.29 -9.44 3.63
N VAL A 72 -10.85 -9.66 4.82
CA VAL A 72 -10.09 -9.81 6.07
C VAL A 72 -9.09 -10.97 6.00
N GLN A 73 -9.45 -12.11 5.37
CA GLN A 73 -8.55 -13.27 5.27
C GLN A 73 -7.30 -12.94 4.44
N GLU A 74 -7.49 -12.22 3.32
CA GLU A 74 -6.37 -11.77 2.49
C GLU A 74 -5.48 -10.77 3.24
N ASN A 75 -6.07 -9.87 4.03
CA ASN A 75 -5.33 -8.89 4.84
C ASN A 75 -4.53 -9.59 5.94
N GLU A 76 -5.14 -10.53 6.66
CA GLU A 76 -4.46 -11.33 7.68
C GLU A 76 -3.28 -12.09 7.09
N ALA A 77 -3.44 -12.72 5.93
CA ALA A 77 -2.37 -13.39 5.22
C ALA A 77 -1.24 -12.40 4.88
N PHE A 78 -1.57 -11.25 4.27
CA PHE A 78 -0.57 -10.23 3.94
C PHE A 78 0.20 -9.74 5.18
N ILE A 79 -0.50 -9.45 6.28
CA ILE A 79 0.10 -8.98 7.53
C ILE A 79 1.02 -10.06 8.13
N TYR A 80 0.56 -11.31 8.17
CA TYR A 80 1.34 -12.44 8.67
C TYR A 80 2.62 -12.63 7.85
N PHE A 81 2.50 -12.76 6.53
CA PHE A 81 3.64 -12.98 5.63
C PHE A 81 4.60 -11.79 5.65
N SER A 82 4.10 -10.56 5.59
CA SER A 82 4.96 -9.36 5.66
C SER A 82 5.76 -9.32 6.96
N GLY A 83 5.13 -9.62 8.10
CA GLY A 83 5.81 -9.70 9.38
C GLY A 83 6.84 -10.84 9.45
N HIS A 84 6.51 -12.00 8.90
CA HIS A 84 7.42 -13.15 8.83
C HIS A 84 8.67 -12.83 7.98
N PHE A 85 8.46 -12.32 6.77
CA PHE A 85 9.54 -11.98 5.85
C PHE A 85 10.39 -10.80 6.36
N HIS A 86 9.77 -9.80 6.98
CA HIS A 86 10.48 -8.65 7.55
C HIS A 86 11.44 -9.08 8.65
N LYS A 87 11.03 -9.98 9.56
CA LYS A 87 11.90 -10.53 10.63
C LYS A 87 13.14 -11.26 10.10
N LYS A 88 13.11 -11.71 8.85
CA LYS A 88 14.23 -12.36 8.17
C LYS A 88 15.11 -11.39 7.37
N GLY A 89 14.82 -10.09 7.44
CA GLY A 89 15.50 -9.06 6.65
C GLY A 89 15.30 -9.25 5.15
N LEU A 90 14.12 -9.71 4.74
CA LEU A 90 13.71 -9.78 3.33
C LEU A 90 13.07 -8.47 2.89
N SER A 91 13.16 -8.15 1.60
CA SER A 91 12.70 -6.89 1.01
C SER A 91 11.18 -6.83 0.87
N VAL A 92 10.47 -6.66 1.99
CA VAL A 92 9.02 -6.53 2.07
C VAL A 92 8.64 -5.26 2.84
N PRO A 93 7.45 -4.69 2.61
CA PRO A 93 6.96 -3.59 3.45
C PRO A 93 6.78 -4.07 4.89
N GLU A 94 7.21 -3.25 5.84
CA GLU A 94 6.88 -3.43 7.25
C GLU A 94 5.46 -2.95 7.49
N VAL A 95 4.64 -3.76 8.17
CA VAL A 95 3.32 -3.35 8.65
C VAL A 95 3.48 -2.74 10.04
N VAL A 96 3.17 -1.44 10.16
CA VAL A 96 3.44 -0.65 11.37
C VAL A 96 2.21 -0.48 12.26
N ALA A 97 1.01 -0.64 11.71
CA ALA A 97 -0.25 -0.60 12.45
C ALA A 97 -1.35 -1.40 11.72
N VAL A 98 -2.29 -1.94 12.48
CA VAL A 98 -3.45 -2.70 11.95
C VAL A 98 -4.68 -2.32 12.77
N SER A 99 -5.82 -2.10 12.13
CA SER A 99 -7.10 -1.85 12.80
C SER A 99 -7.59 -3.12 13.52
N TYR A 100 -8.45 -2.93 14.53
CA TYR A 100 -9.00 -4.04 15.31
C TYR A 100 -9.74 -5.08 14.45
N ASP A 101 -10.51 -4.62 13.47
CA ASP A 101 -11.27 -5.45 12.53
C ASP A 101 -10.44 -5.96 11.33
N LYS A 102 -9.15 -5.57 11.26
CA LYS A 102 -8.18 -5.98 10.23
C LYS A 102 -8.58 -5.62 8.80
N THR A 103 -9.49 -4.66 8.63
CA THR A 103 -9.86 -4.11 7.32
C THR A 103 -8.90 -3.00 6.88
N VAL A 104 -8.18 -2.41 7.82
CA VAL A 104 -7.22 -1.32 7.60
C VAL A 104 -5.86 -1.67 8.17
N TYR A 105 -4.79 -1.36 7.45
CA TYR A 105 -3.43 -1.44 7.97
C TYR A 105 -2.53 -0.37 7.36
N LEU A 106 -1.49 0.02 8.10
CA LEU A 106 -0.45 0.94 7.65
C LEU A 106 0.82 0.15 7.37
N GLN A 107 1.47 0.48 6.26
CA GLN A 107 2.73 -0.14 5.87
C GLN A 107 3.76 0.90 5.44
N LYS A 108 5.04 0.52 5.51
CA LYS A 108 6.14 1.35 5.03
C LYS A 108 5.95 1.76 3.57
N ASP A 109 6.19 3.02 3.29
CA ASP A 109 6.22 3.57 1.93
C ASP A 109 7.65 3.47 1.36
N PHE A 110 7.76 3.01 0.11
CA PHE A 110 9.02 2.93 -0.63
C PHE A 110 9.21 4.08 -1.62
N GLY A 111 8.25 5.01 -1.68
CA GLY A 111 8.26 6.15 -2.59
C GLY A 111 7.72 5.79 -3.98
N ASP A 112 8.03 6.64 -4.95
CA ASP A 112 7.42 6.62 -6.28
C ASP A 112 8.31 6.05 -7.39
N VAL A 113 9.56 5.73 -7.06
CA VAL A 113 10.53 5.26 -8.04
C VAL A 113 10.39 3.75 -8.23
N SER A 114 9.93 3.34 -9.40
CA SER A 114 9.91 1.95 -9.83
C SER A 114 11.10 1.62 -10.72
N LEU A 115 11.50 0.35 -10.77
CA LEU A 115 12.52 -0.12 -11.72
C LEU A 115 12.11 0.12 -13.18
N ILE A 116 10.81 0.13 -13.48
CA ILE A 116 10.29 0.46 -14.81
C ILE A 116 10.54 1.94 -15.13
N ASN A 117 10.30 2.85 -14.18
CA ASN A 117 10.58 4.28 -14.37
C ASN A 117 12.06 4.49 -14.72
N ILE A 118 12.96 3.80 -14.03
CA ILE A 118 14.42 3.89 -14.28
C ILE A 118 14.75 3.32 -15.67
N LEU A 119 14.13 2.20 -16.07
CA LEU A 119 14.31 1.63 -17.41
C LEU A 119 13.82 2.59 -18.50
N GLU A 120 12.67 3.23 -18.31
CA GLU A 120 12.10 4.20 -19.26
C GLU A 120 12.98 5.45 -19.39
N GLU A 121 13.54 5.94 -18.28
CA GLU A 121 14.40 7.12 -18.26
C GLU A 121 15.78 6.85 -18.86
N LYS A 122 16.43 5.75 -18.47
CA LYS A 122 17.84 5.48 -18.79
C LYS A 122 18.04 4.52 -19.97
N GLY A 123 17.00 3.76 -20.34
CA GLY A 123 17.07 2.72 -21.36
C GLY A 123 17.89 1.50 -20.93
N TYR A 124 18.28 0.69 -21.92
CA TYR A 124 18.99 -0.58 -21.73
C TYR A 124 20.50 -0.38 -21.49
N VAL A 125 20.86 0.25 -20.37
CA VAL A 125 22.25 0.50 -19.97
C VAL A 125 22.71 -0.49 -18.88
N PRO A 126 24.03 -0.71 -18.71
CA PRO A 126 24.55 -1.64 -17.71
C PRO A 126 24.02 -1.41 -16.30
N GLU A 127 23.84 -0.15 -15.89
CA GLU A 127 23.27 0.20 -14.57
C GLU A 127 21.87 -0.40 -14.36
N VAL A 128 20.99 -0.25 -15.35
CA VAL A 128 19.61 -0.78 -15.27
C VAL A 128 19.63 -2.30 -15.25
N TYR A 129 20.51 -2.92 -16.04
CA TYR A 129 20.66 -4.37 -16.04
C TYR A 129 21.09 -4.92 -14.67
N GLU A 130 21.98 -4.24 -13.95
CA GLU A 130 22.36 -4.62 -12.58
C GLU A 130 21.19 -4.49 -11.59
N LEU A 131 20.31 -3.50 -11.73
CA LEU A 131 19.10 -3.38 -10.90
C LEU A 131 18.12 -4.54 -11.14
N PHE A 132 17.97 -5.01 -12.38
CA PHE A 132 17.17 -6.20 -12.68
C PHE A 132 17.79 -7.47 -12.07
N LYS A 133 19.12 -7.63 -12.16
CA LYS A 133 19.81 -8.75 -11.49
C LYS A 133 19.60 -8.72 -9.98
N GLU A 134 19.72 -7.56 -9.35
CA GLU A 134 19.51 -7.41 -7.91
C GLU A 134 18.06 -7.77 -7.54
N SER A 135 17.09 -7.36 -8.35
CA SER A 135 15.67 -7.72 -8.15
C SER A 135 15.45 -9.24 -8.20
N LEU A 136 16.07 -9.92 -9.17
CA LEU A 136 16.01 -11.39 -9.27
C LEU A 136 16.73 -12.09 -8.11
N TYR A 137 17.85 -11.54 -7.67
CA TYR A 137 18.57 -12.04 -6.51
C TYR A 137 17.73 -11.93 -5.23
N GLN A 138 17.07 -10.79 -5.00
CA GLN A 138 16.17 -10.61 -3.86
C GLN A 138 14.94 -11.52 -3.94
N LEU A 139 14.40 -11.77 -5.14
CA LEU A 139 13.31 -12.72 -5.34
C LEU A 139 13.74 -14.15 -4.98
N ALA A 140 14.89 -14.60 -5.46
CA ALA A 140 15.42 -15.92 -5.10
C ALA A 140 15.68 -16.03 -3.59
N ARG A 141 16.23 -14.96 -2.98
CA ARG A 141 16.46 -14.89 -1.53
C ARG A 141 15.14 -14.98 -0.73
N LEU A 142 14.08 -14.33 -1.20
CA LEU A 142 12.74 -14.43 -0.61
C LEU A 142 12.23 -15.88 -0.68
N GLN A 143 12.36 -16.54 -1.84
CA GLN A 143 11.89 -17.91 -2.04
C GLN A 143 12.64 -18.95 -1.20
N VAL A 144 13.96 -18.78 -1.02
CA VAL A 144 14.79 -19.74 -0.28
C VAL A 144 14.73 -19.55 1.24
N LYS A 145 14.61 -18.30 1.71
CA LYS A 145 14.62 -18.00 3.15
C LYS A 145 13.23 -17.82 3.74
N GLY A 146 12.23 -17.51 2.91
CA GLY A 146 10.91 -17.09 3.34
C GLY A 146 10.06 -18.22 3.92
N ASP A 147 10.33 -19.47 3.61
CA ASP A 147 9.60 -20.64 4.13
C ASP A 147 10.16 -21.16 5.46
N GLU A 148 11.41 -20.83 5.78
CA GLU A 148 12.08 -21.24 7.01
C GLU A 148 11.28 -20.80 8.27
N GLY A 149 10.63 -21.74 8.94
CA GLY A 149 9.84 -21.46 10.14
C GLY A 149 8.45 -20.88 9.84
N LEU A 150 7.95 -21.07 8.62
CA LEU A 150 6.57 -20.83 8.24
C LEU A 150 5.72 -22.04 8.65
N ASN A 151 4.73 -21.81 9.53
CA ASN A 151 3.73 -22.80 9.95
C ASN A 151 2.34 -22.37 9.49
#